data_AF-A0AAW0XP76-F1
#
_entry.id   AF-A0AAW0XP76-F1
#
_cell.length_a   1.000
_cell.length_b   1.000
_cell.length_c   1.000
_cell.angle_alpha   90.00
_cell.angle_beta   90.00
_cell.angle_gamma   90.00
#
_symmetry.space_group_name_H-M   'P 1'
#
loop_
_entity.id
_entity.type
_entity.pdbx_description
1 polymer ?
#
loop_
_entity_poly.entity_id
_entity_poly.type
_entity_poly.pdbx_seq_one_letter_code
_entity_poly.pdbx_strand_id
1 'polypeptide(L)'
;VRNEWLFSILLHVFMCLSLPCEQYPPHLCWPDDRTLIVGWGDSVKVCRVKDRVASPSHLTPGLIELPPHYLEIVYMFTTDFYVCGVGPLDEHLVVLAYNKQTDLSLASLGVDSRRPQMRVLEPLQGTFEEISKDVLGIRCYQEYKPANYHLECLVEDRQFYIVCPQDVVVAKPRSADDRIEWLLEHDKYAEALEVVKTSRDVQRYTLLAVGRVYLDHLMTHGSFQDAAKLCTQILGEENTLCWAK
;
A
#
# COMPACT_ATOMS: atom_id res chain seq x y z
N VAL A 1 -26.73 -12.39 -9.43
CA VAL A 1 -25.75 -13.45 -9.80
C VAL A 1 -24.49 -13.43 -8.93
N ARG A 2 -23.87 -12.29 -8.57
CA ARG A 2 -22.68 -12.25 -7.67
C ARG A 2 -22.91 -12.76 -6.23
N ASN A 3 -24.14 -12.72 -5.72
CA ASN A 3 -24.42 -12.98 -4.30
C ASN A 3 -24.59 -14.46 -3.93
N GLU A 4 -24.91 -15.34 -4.88
CA GLU A 4 -25.12 -16.78 -4.58
C GLU A 4 -23.79 -17.56 -4.48
N TRP A 5 -22.74 -17.09 -5.16
CA TRP A 5 -21.40 -17.71 -5.11
C TRP A 5 -20.66 -17.45 -3.80
N LEU A 6 -20.97 -16.34 -3.12
CA LEU A 6 -20.32 -15.99 -1.86
C LEU A 6 -20.54 -17.09 -0.81
N PHE A 7 -21.73 -17.69 -0.73
CA PHE A 7 -22.03 -18.73 0.25
C PHE A 7 -21.18 -20.00 0.09
N SER A 8 -20.88 -20.43 -1.13
CA SER A 8 -20.00 -21.59 -1.36
C SER A 8 -18.52 -21.27 -1.14
N ILE A 9 -18.10 -20.02 -1.40
CA ILE A 9 -16.74 -19.53 -1.15
C ILE A 9 -16.48 -19.43 0.36
N LEU A 10 -17.46 -18.95 1.12
CA LEU A 10 -17.38 -18.77 2.57
C LEU A 10 -17.08 -20.10 3.28
N LEU A 11 -17.70 -21.22 2.88
CA LEU A 11 -17.56 -22.49 3.62
C LEU A 11 -16.15 -23.11 3.57
N HIS A 12 -15.42 -22.97 2.47
CA HIS A 12 -14.05 -23.51 2.34
C HIS A 12 -12.97 -22.51 2.79
N VAL A 13 -13.23 -21.21 2.69
CA VAL A 13 -12.24 -20.17 3.04
C VAL A 13 -12.29 -19.83 4.53
N PHE A 14 -13.42 -19.97 5.22
CA PHE A 14 -13.62 -19.50 6.60
C PHE A 14 -13.44 -20.58 7.68
N MET A 15 -12.95 -21.78 7.33
CA MET A 15 -12.82 -22.90 8.28
C MET A 15 -11.63 -22.79 9.28
N CYS A 16 -11.03 -21.61 9.45
CA CYS A 16 -9.96 -21.37 10.41
C CYS A 16 -10.51 -20.56 11.59
N LEU A 17 -10.69 -21.22 12.75
CA LEU A 17 -10.85 -20.64 14.10
C LEU A 17 -11.56 -19.27 14.13
N SER A 18 -12.85 -19.26 13.81
CA SER A 18 -13.62 -18.05 13.50
C SER A 18 -13.73 -17.10 14.70
N LEU A 19 -12.93 -16.03 14.69
CA LEU A 19 -13.22 -14.84 15.49
C LEU A 19 -14.63 -14.33 15.15
N PRO A 20 -15.37 -13.73 16.11
CA PRO A 20 -16.74 -13.27 15.86
C PRO A 20 -16.77 -12.26 14.71
N CYS A 21 -17.54 -12.54 13.66
CA CYS A 21 -17.62 -11.67 12.48
C CYS A 21 -18.15 -10.26 12.80
N GLU A 22 -18.91 -10.10 13.88
CA GLU A 22 -19.37 -8.81 14.37
C GLU A 22 -18.23 -7.92 14.89
N GLN A 23 -17.18 -8.52 15.45
CA GLN A 23 -16.03 -7.81 16.00
C GLN A 23 -14.87 -7.70 15.01
N TYR A 24 -14.75 -8.71 14.14
CA TYR A 24 -13.72 -8.84 13.13
C TYR A 24 -14.40 -9.20 11.81
N PRO A 25 -14.97 -8.22 11.09
CA PRO A 25 -15.62 -8.50 9.82
C PRO A 25 -14.60 -9.00 8.79
N PRO A 26 -15.00 -9.86 7.84
CA PRO A 26 -14.16 -10.18 6.71
C PRO A 26 -14.06 -9.02 5.73
N HIS A 27 -12.87 -8.87 5.16
CA HIS A 27 -12.55 -7.89 4.14
C HIS A 27 -12.18 -8.63 2.85
N LEU A 28 -12.85 -8.28 1.77
CA LEU A 28 -12.70 -8.93 0.46
C LEU A 28 -12.27 -7.87 -0.55
N CYS A 29 -11.23 -8.16 -1.32
CA CYS A 29 -10.78 -7.29 -2.40
C CYS A 29 -10.55 -8.11 -3.67
N TRP A 30 -10.99 -7.58 -4.81
CA TRP A 30 -10.79 -8.14 -6.14
C TRP A 30 -9.82 -7.24 -6.91
N PRO A 31 -8.51 -7.59 -6.97
CA PRO A 31 -7.56 -6.88 -7.81
C PRO A 31 -7.91 -6.98 -9.30
N ASP A 32 -8.48 -8.11 -9.71
CA ASP A 32 -8.86 -8.44 -11.07
C ASP A 32 -10.02 -9.47 -11.07
N ASP A 33 -10.48 -9.91 -12.23
CA ASP A 33 -11.62 -10.83 -12.39
C ASP A 33 -11.34 -12.27 -11.91
N ARG A 34 -10.07 -12.63 -11.68
CA ARG A 34 -9.62 -13.99 -11.33
C ARG A 34 -8.85 -14.05 -10.02
N THR A 35 -8.63 -12.95 -9.32
CA THR A 35 -7.91 -12.92 -8.04
C THR A 35 -8.81 -12.38 -6.93
N LEU A 36 -8.88 -13.09 -5.81
CA LEU A 36 -9.62 -12.68 -4.62
C LEU A 36 -8.68 -12.66 -3.42
N ILE A 37 -8.54 -11.50 -2.79
CA ILE A 37 -7.86 -11.35 -1.51
C ILE A 37 -8.90 -11.35 -0.40
N VAL A 38 -8.68 -12.19 0.61
CA VAL A 38 -9.53 -12.34 1.78
C VAL A 38 -8.71 -12.06 3.02
N GLY A 39 -9.06 -10.99 3.75
CA GLY A 39 -8.55 -10.70 5.08
C GLY A 39 -9.64 -10.94 6.12
N TRP A 40 -9.39 -11.75 7.13
CA TRP A 40 -10.35 -11.96 8.20
C TRP A 40 -9.69 -12.31 9.51
N GLY A 41 -10.03 -11.57 10.57
CA GLY A 41 -9.44 -11.77 11.88
C GLY A 41 -7.94 -11.54 11.81
N ASP A 42 -7.14 -12.58 11.93
CA ASP A 42 -5.70 -12.56 11.81
C ASP A 42 -5.18 -13.44 10.66
N SER A 43 -6.00 -13.67 9.64
CA SER A 43 -5.61 -14.45 8.47
C SER A 43 -5.79 -13.63 7.20
N VAL A 44 -4.83 -13.79 6.28
CA VAL A 44 -4.91 -13.31 4.90
C VAL A 44 -4.76 -14.48 3.96
N LYS A 45 -5.62 -14.52 2.94
CA LYS A 45 -5.61 -15.53 1.88
C LYS A 45 -5.70 -14.84 0.53
N VAL A 46 -4.83 -15.22 -0.39
CA VAL A 46 -4.89 -14.81 -1.79
C VAL A 46 -5.32 -16.03 -2.59
N CYS A 47 -6.48 -15.93 -3.22
CA CYS A 47 -7.13 -17.00 -3.94
C CYS A 47 -7.20 -16.65 -5.43
N ARG A 48 -7.02 -17.65 -6.29
CA ARG A 48 -7.22 -17.53 -7.73
C ARG A 48 -8.43 -18.33 -8.17
N VAL A 49 -9.31 -17.70 -8.93
CA VAL A 49 -10.48 -18.32 -9.55
C VAL A 49 -10.03 -19.13 -10.76
N LYS A 50 -10.22 -20.45 -10.69
CA LYS A 50 -9.93 -21.38 -11.77
C LYS A 50 -11.21 -21.99 -12.31
N ASP A 51 -11.19 -22.24 -13.62
CA ASP A 51 -12.28 -22.89 -14.33
C ASP A 51 -12.21 -24.39 -14.02
N ARG A 52 -13.35 -24.98 -13.66
CA ARG A 52 -13.47 -26.42 -13.47
C ARG A 52 -13.66 -27.04 -14.85
N VAL A 53 -12.59 -27.65 -15.40
CA VAL A 53 -12.67 -28.35 -16.68
C VAL A 53 -13.63 -29.53 -16.55
N ALA A 54 -14.79 -29.45 -17.20
CA ALA A 54 -15.66 -30.60 -17.36
C ALA A 54 -15.02 -31.55 -18.37
N SER A 55 -14.36 -32.61 -17.90
CA SER A 55 -13.94 -33.70 -18.77
C SER A 55 -15.18 -34.52 -19.19
N PRO A 56 -15.54 -34.58 -20.48
CA PRO A 56 -16.78 -35.19 -20.93
C PRO A 56 -16.78 -36.74 -20.88
N SER A 57 -15.70 -37.39 -20.46
CA SER A 57 -15.53 -38.85 -20.60
C SER A 57 -15.78 -39.69 -19.35
N HIS A 58 -15.94 -39.11 -18.15
CA HIS A 58 -16.26 -39.87 -16.94
C HIS A 58 -17.18 -39.08 -16.00
N LEU A 59 -18.45 -38.93 -16.40
CA LEU A 59 -19.48 -38.36 -15.53
C LEU A 59 -19.84 -39.40 -14.45
N THR A 60 -19.19 -39.30 -13.29
CA THR A 60 -19.74 -39.86 -12.05
C THR A 60 -21.01 -39.08 -11.67
N PRO A 61 -22.06 -39.73 -11.12
CA PRO A 61 -23.38 -39.11 -10.86
C PRO A 61 -23.41 -38.13 -9.67
N GLY A 62 -22.40 -37.26 -9.56
CA GLY A 62 -22.27 -36.23 -8.53
C GLY A 62 -21.48 -35.00 -8.97
N LEU A 63 -20.83 -35.02 -10.16
CA LEU A 63 -20.09 -33.87 -10.68
C LEU A 63 -20.97 -32.83 -11.42
N ILE A 64 -22.24 -33.17 -11.70
CA ILE A 64 -23.18 -32.35 -12.49
C ILE A 64 -23.66 -31.12 -11.70
N GLU A 65 -23.51 -31.10 -10.37
CA GLU A 65 -24.03 -30.03 -9.49
C GLU A 65 -22.98 -29.05 -8.97
N LEU A 66 -21.72 -29.20 -9.36
CA LEU A 66 -20.66 -28.38 -8.83
C LEU A 66 -20.51 -27.05 -9.62
N PRO A 67 -20.27 -25.91 -8.94
CA PRO A 67 -19.96 -24.64 -9.59
C PRO A 67 -18.90 -24.76 -10.68
N PRO A 68 -19.03 -24.00 -11.79
CA PRO A 68 -18.09 -24.03 -12.90
C PRO A 68 -16.71 -23.46 -12.55
N HIS A 69 -16.60 -22.75 -11.42
CA HIS A 69 -15.35 -22.20 -10.93
C HIS A 69 -15.03 -22.75 -9.54
N TYR A 70 -13.75 -22.84 -9.22
CA TYR A 70 -13.25 -23.13 -7.89
C TYR A 70 -12.13 -22.16 -7.50
N LEU A 71 -11.91 -21.99 -6.20
CA LEU A 71 -10.81 -21.19 -5.69
C LEU A 71 -9.59 -22.08 -5.43
N GLU A 72 -8.46 -21.70 -5.99
CA GLU A 72 -7.15 -22.20 -5.60
C GLU A 72 -6.51 -21.18 -4.64
N ILE A 73 -6.15 -21.61 -3.43
CA ILE A 73 -5.41 -20.76 -2.50
C ILE A 73 -3.96 -20.69 -2.98
N VAL A 74 -3.54 -19.50 -3.43
CA VAL A 74 -2.17 -19.23 -3.87
C VAL A 74 -1.30 -18.91 -2.67
N TYR A 75 -1.76 -18.02 -1.79
CA TYR A 75 -1.08 -17.69 -0.55
C TYR A 75 -2.06 -17.77 0.62
N MET A 76 -1.58 -18.24 1.76
CA MET A 76 -2.29 -18.14 3.03
C MET A 76 -1.28 -17.97 4.15
N PHE A 77 -1.56 -17.03 5.05
CA PHE A 77 -0.75 -16.80 6.24
C PHE A 77 -1.60 -16.22 7.37
N THR A 78 -1.03 -16.25 8.57
CA THR A 78 -1.60 -15.64 9.78
C THR A 78 -0.73 -14.48 10.25
N THR A 79 -1.33 -13.47 10.87
CA THR A 79 -0.69 -12.21 11.27
C THR A 79 -0.66 -12.04 12.79
N ASP A 80 0.29 -11.25 13.28
CA ASP A 80 0.38 -10.81 14.69
C ASP A 80 -0.61 -9.68 15.04
N PHE A 81 -1.29 -9.14 14.03
CA PHE A 81 -2.33 -8.10 14.13
C PHE A 81 -3.68 -8.60 13.59
N TYR A 82 -4.74 -7.84 13.85
CA TYR A 82 -6.04 -8.00 13.22
C TYR A 82 -6.11 -7.25 11.89
N VAL A 83 -6.67 -7.91 10.88
CA VAL A 83 -6.89 -7.41 9.53
C VAL A 83 -8.22 -6.66 9.50
N CYS A 84 -8.16 -5.35 9.30
CA CYS A 84 -9.30 -4.44 9.21
C CYS A 84 -9.55 -3.94 7.77
N GLY A 85 -8.84 -4.53 6.80
CA GLY A 85 -8.89 -4.12 5.41
C GLY A 85 -7.73 -4.71 4.62
N VAL A 86 -7.98 -5.08 3.37
CA VAL A 86 -6.98 -5.64 2.45
C VAL A 86 -7.11 -5.02 1.07
N GLY A 87 -6.00 -4.83 0.37
CA GLY A 87 -5.97 -4.38 -1.01
C GLY A 87 -4.66 -4.75 -1.71
N PRO A 88 -4.64 -4.80 -3.05
CA PRO A 88 -3.44 -5.06 -3.83
C PRO A 88 -2.57 -3.80 -3.97
N LEU A 89 -1.25 -3.99 -3.98
CA LEU A 89 -0.27 -2.98 -4.42
C LEU A 89 0.79 -3.67 -5.27
N ASP A 90 0.58 -3.71 -6.58
CA ASP A 90 1.41 -4.47 -7.51
C ASP A 90 1.54 -5.93 -7.07
N GLU A 91 2.75 -6.44 -6.80
CA GLU A 91 3.01 -7.80 -6.30
C GLU A 91 2.85 -7.93 -4.78
N HIS A 92 2.55 -6.83 -4.09
CA HIS A 92 2.44 -6.77 -2.64
C HIS A 92 0.99 -6.60 -2.19
N LEU A 93 0.77 -6.75 -0.89
CA LEU A 93 -0.52 -6.55 -0.25
C LEU A 93 -0.46 -5.36 0.70
N VAL A 94 -1.46 -4.50 0.63
CA VAL A 94 -1.71 -3.46 1.63
C VAL A 94 -2.73 -3.98 2.62
N VAL A 95 -2.37 -3.95 3.89
CA VAL A 95 -3.22 -4.41 4.98
C VAL A 95 -3.41 -3.28 5.99
N LEU A 96 -4.67 -2.98 6.29
CA LEU A 96 -5.02 -2.13 7.42
C LEU A 96 -4.99 -2.98 8.68
N ALA A 97 -4.01 -2.73 9.54
CA ALA A 97 -3.70 -3.53 10.70
C ALA A 97 -4.12 -2.84 12.01
N TYR A 98 -4.69 -3.63 12.91
CA TYR A 98 -4.97 -3.25 14.29
C TYR A 98 -4.24 -4.20 15.24
N ASN A 99 -3.36 -3.70 16.10
CA ASN A 99 -2.54 -4.56 16.96
C ASN A 99 -3.40 -5.32 18.00
N LYS A 100 -3.12 -6.62 18.18
CA LYS A 100 -3.84 -7.48 19.13
C LYS A 100 -3.55 -7.11 20.58
N GLN A 101 -2.35 -6.62 20.86
CA GLN A 101 -1.87 -6.30 22.20
C GLN A 101 -1.41 -4.85 22.27
N THR A 102 -1.65 -4.23 23.43
CA THR A 102 -1.05 -2.94 23.77
C THR A 102 0.33 -3.20 24.33
N ASP A 103 1.36 -2.77 23.60
CA ASP A 103 2.73 -2.78 24.11
C ASP A 103 2.88 -1.68 25.18
N LEU A 104 2.86 -2.10 26.45
CA LEU A 104 3.00 -1.21 27.60
C LEU A 104 4.37 -0.54 27.67
N SER A 105 5.41 -1.16 27.07
CA SER A 105 6.75 -0.57 27.01
C SER A 105 6.77 0.66 26.09
N LEU A 106 6.15 0.55 24.92
CA LEU A 106 5.98 1.65 23.97
C LEU A 106 5.01 2.73 24.47
N ALA A 107 4.00 2.34 25.25
CA ALA A 107 3.09 3.29 25.88
C ALA A 107 3.83 4.29 26.79
N SER A 108 4.88 3.83 27.50
CA SER A 108 5.71 4.70 28.35
C SER A 108 6.56 5.72 27.56
N LEU A 109 6.78 5.47 26.26
CA LEU A 109 7.46 6.37 25.33
C LEU A 109 6.45 7.26 24.55
N GLY A 110 5.18 7.23 24.91
CA GLY A 110 4.12 8.01 24.26
C GLY A 110 3.62 7.43 22.92
N VAL A 111 4.05 6.22 22.55
CA VAL A 111 3.59 5.54 21.33
C VAL A 111 2.45 4.59 21.69
N ASP A 112 1.22 5.01 21.40
CA ASP A 112 0.04 4.16 21.59
C ASP A 112 -0.03 3.11 20.47
N SER A 113 0.26 1.86 20.84
CA SER A 113 0.23 0.70 19.94
C SER A 113 -1.16 0.36 19.42
N ARG A 114 -2.23 0.95 19.97
CA ARG A 114 -3.61 0.80 19.44
C ARG A 114 -3.88 1.66 18.21
N ARG A 115 -2.95 2.54 17.83
CA ARG A 115 -3.08 3.30 16.58
C ARG A 115 -3.13 2.33 15.39
N PRO A 116 -4.11 2.48 14.49
CA PRO A 116 -4.18 1.65 13.29
C PRO A 116 -2.95 1.92 12.43
N GLN A 117 -2.50 0.86 11.76
CA GLN A 117 -1.29 0.86 10.95
C GLN A 117 -1.63 0.44 9.53
N MET A 118 -1.07 1.12 8.54
CA MET A 118 -1.00 0.60 7.18
C MET A 118 0.28 -0.22 7.07
N ARG A 119 0.16 -1.48 6.64
CA ARG A 119 1.31 -2.35 6.41
C ARG A 119 1.33 -2.80 4.96
N VAL A 120 2.52 -2.78 4.36
CA VAL A 120 2.77 -3.35 3.02
C VAL A 120 3.51 -4.66 3.21
N LEU A 121 2.92 -5.74 2.71
CA LEU A 121 3.39 -7.11 2.94
C LEU A 121 3.71 -7.79 1.60
N GLU A 122 4.82 -8.52 1.56
CA GLU A 122 5.07 -9.52 0.51
C GLU A 122 4.45 -10.85 0.94
N PRO A 123 3.46 -11.39 0.20
CA PRO A 123 2.84 -12.66 0.56
C PRO A 123 3.75 -13.84 0.21
N LEU A 124 3.99 -14.71 1.20
CA LEU A 124 4.72 -15.96 1.04
C LEU A 124 3.82 -17.15 1.42
N GLN A 125 4.24 -18.38 1.09
CA GLN A 125 3.48 -19.56 1.48
C GLN A 125 3.58 -19.78 3.00
N GLY A 126 2.48 -19.60 3.73
CA GLY A 126 2.43 -19.83 5.18
C GLY A 126 2.97 -18.68 6.03
N THR A 127 3.58 -17.66 5.43
CA THR A 127 4.17 -16.49 6.12
C THR A 127 4.07 -15.25 5.23
N PHE A 128 4.59 -14.12 5.70
CA PHE A 128 4.73 -12.88 4.94
C PHE A 128 6.02 -12.16 5.34
N GLU A 129 6.51 -11.29 4.46
CA GLU A 129 7.57 -10.33 4.77
C GLU A 129 6.97 -8.92 4.88
N GLU A 130 7.34 -8.16 5.91
CA GLU A 130 6.86 -6.79 6.11
C GLU A 130 7.82 -5.80 5.42
N ILE A 131 7.33 -5.11 4.39
CA ILE A 131 8.11 -4.13 3.61
C ILE A 131 8.02 -2.74 4.23
N SER A 132 6.80 -2.33 4.60
CA SER A 132 6.55 -1.02 5.20
C SER A 132 5.50 -1.11 6.29
N LYS A 133 5.62 -0.22 7.26
CA LYS A 133 4.71 -0.07 8.39
C LYS A 133 4.56 1.40 8.74
N ASP A 134 3.37 1.92 8.46
CA ASP A 134 3.04 3.33 8.61
C ASP A 134 1.94 3.49 9.67
N VAL A 135 2.21 4.26 10.73
CA VAL A 135 1.23 4.54 11.78
C VAL A 135 0.30 5.65 11.30
N LEU A 136 -1.02 5.42 11.37
CA LEU A 136 -2.00 6.36 10.87
C LEU A 136 -2.38 7.41 11.93
N GLY A 137 -2.41 8.68 11.51
CA GLY A 137 -2.75 9.84 12.34
C GLY A 137 -4.26 10.05 12.54
N ILE A 138 -5.03 8.99 12.77
CA ILE A 138 -6.51 9.06 12.84
C ILE A 138 -6.96 9.66 14.16
N ARG A 139 -7.92 10.59 14.12
CA ARG A 139 -8.51 11.21 15.32
C ARG A 139 -9.38 10.22 16.10
N CYS A 140 -9.33 10.31 17.44
CA CYS A 140 -10.11 9.48 18.35
C CYS A 140 -9.94 7.95 18.18
N TYR A 141 -8.80 7.52 17.62
CA TYR A 141 -8.51 6.10 17.36
C TYR A 141 -8.64 5.20 18.60
N GLN A 142 -8.52 5.76 19.80
CA GLN A 142 -8.60 5.04 21.07
C GLN A 142 -10.01 4.47 21.35
N GLU A 143 -11.05 5.06 20.75
CA GLU A 143 -12.45 4.65 20.92
C GLU A 143 -12.89 3.62 19.88
N TYR A 144 -12.09 3.42 18.84
CA TYR A 144 -12.42 2.58 17.70
C TYR A 144 -11.97 1.14 17.89
N LYS A 145 -12.79 0.23 17.40
CA LYS A 145 -12.53 -1.20 17.30
C LYS A 145 -12.14 -1.57 15.86
N PRO A 146 -11.58 -2.77 15.63
CA PRO A 146 -11.30 -3.27 14.27
C PRO A 146 -12.46 -3.09 13.29
N ALA A 147 -13.70 -3.37 13.72
CA ALA A 147 -14.91 -3.21 12.91
C ALA A 147 -15.25 -1.77 12.51
N ASN A 148 -14.63 -0.74 13.11
CA ASN A 148 -14.87 0.66 12.77
C ASN A 148 -13.95 1.16 11.64
N TYR A 149 -12.96 0.36 11.25
CA TYR A 149 -12.02 0.68 10.20
C TYR A 149 -12.43 -0.04 8.92
N HIS A 150 -12.44 0.69 7.81
CA HIS A 150 -12.66 0.14 6.49
C HIS A 150 -11.58 0.62 5.54
N LEU A 151 -11.02 -0.30 4.75
CA LEU A 151 -10.08 -0.01 3.68
C LEU A 151 -10.78 -0.25 2.34
N GLU A 152 -10.84 0.78 1.51
CA GLU A 152 -11.24 0.70 0.11
C GLU A 152 -10.04 1.03 -0.77
N CYS A 153 -9.93 0.39 -1.93
CA CYS A 153 -8.83 0.63 -2.87
C CYS A 153 -9.35 0.94 -4.27
N LEU A 154 -8.78 1.97 -4.88
CA LEU A 154 -8.85 2.21 -6.31
C LEU A 154 -7.61 1.57 -6.94
N VAL A 155 -7.78 0.35 -7.47
CA VAL A 155 -6.68 -0.46 -8.00
C VAL A 155 -5.96 0.24 -9.15
N GLU A 156 -6.70 0.90 -10.04
CA GLU A 156 -6.17 1.61 -11.21
C GLU A 156 -5.24 2.77 -10.81
N ASP A 157 -5.63 3.54 -9.79
CA ASP A 157 -4.88 4.73 -9.34
C ASP A 157 -3.88 4.42 -8.22
N ARG A 158 -3.83 3.16 -7.75
CA ARG A 158 -3.06 2.73 -6.57
C ARG A 158 -3.37 3.59 -5.33
N GLN A 159 -4.63 3.99 -5.14
CA GLN A 159 -5.04 4.81 -4.00
C GLN A 159 -5.83 4.01 -3.00
N PHE A 160 -5.55 4.23 -1.73
CA PHE A 160 -6.21 3.55 -0.62
C PHE A 160 -6.94 4.56 0.24
N TYR A 161 -8.20 4.30 0.51
CA TYR A 161 -9.06 5.12 1.35
C TYR A 161 -9.32 4.35 2.64
N ILE A 162 -8.84 4.90 3.74
CA ILE A 162 -9.10 4.39 5.07
C ILE A 162 -10.23 5.24 5.65
N VAL A 163 -11.40 4.63 5.81
CA VAL A 163 -12.61 5.30 6.29
C VAL A 163 -12.85 4.91 7.74
N CYS A 164 -13.07 5.92 8.57
CA CYS A 164 -13.42 5.82 9.97
C CYS A 164 -14.66 6.68 10.25
N PRO A 165 -15.36 6.50 11.39
CA PRO A 165 -16.57 7.26 11.70
C PRO A 165 -16.41 8.80 11.67
N GLN A 166 -15.21 9.31 12.01
CA GLN A 166 -14.94 10.76 12.07
C GLN A 166 -13.77 11.21 11.18
N ASP A 167 -13.18 10.32 10.40
CA ASP A 167 -11.99 10.64 9.61
C ASP A 167 -11.91 9.82 8.33
N VAL A 168 -11.29 10.39 7.31
CA VAL A 168 -10.95 9.68 6.07
C VAL A 168 -9.49 10.00 5.74
N VAL A 169 -8.68 8.96 5.63
CA VAL A 169 -7.26 9.07 5.26
C VAL A 169 -7.07 8.50 3.87
N VAL A 170 -6.40 9.26 3.01
CA VAL A 170 -6.01 8.80 1.67
C VAL A 170 -4.53 8.47 1.71
N ALA A 171 -4.19 7.23 1.36
CA ALA A 171 -2.82 6.79 1.20
C ALA A 171 -2.52 6.52 -0.27
N LYS A 172 -1.35 6.94 -0.70
CA LYS A 172 -0.84 6.76 -2.07
C LYS A 172 0.63 6.31 -2.00
N PRO A 173 1.11 5.52 -2.97
CA PRO A 173 2.53 5.24 -3.10
C PRO A 173 3.33 6.53 -3.19
N ARG A 174 4.52 6.51 -2.59
CA ARG A 174 5.42 7.65 -2.62
C ARG A 174 5.82 7.96 -4.06
N SER A 175 5.53 9.18 -4.52
CA SER A 175 5.92 9.62 -5.85
C SER A 175 7.40 10.03 -5.91
N ALA A 176 7.95 10.14 -7.12
CA ALA A 176 9.28 10.70 -7.32
C ALA A 176 9.37 12.14 -6.80
N ASP A 177 8.29 12.92 -6.95
CA ASP A 177 8.17 14.27 -6.41
C ASP A 177 8.27 14.28 -4.88
N ASP A 178 7.58 13.38 -4.18
CA ASP A 178 7.66 13.27 -2.70
C ASP A 178 9.06 12.86 -2.23
N ARG A 179 9.77 12.06 -3.02
CA ARG A 179 11.17 11.70 -2.76
C ARG A 179 12.08 12.92 -2.92
N ILE A 180 11.88 13.72 -3.95
CA ILE A 180 12.65 14.95 -4.19
C ILE A 180 12.39 15.96 -3.07
N GLU A 181 11.13 16.19 -2.69
CA GLU A 181 10.75 17.10 -1.60
C GLU A 181 11.47 16.71 -0.30
N TRP A 182 11.44 15.41 0.06
CA TRP A 182 12.15 14.92 1.25
C TRP A 182 13.67 15.08 1.17
N LEU A 183 14.27 14.85 0.01
CA LEU A 183 15.71 15.06 -0.18
C LEU A 183 16.09 16.54 -0.02
N LEU A 184 15.24 17.44 -0.50
CA LEU A 184 15.42 18.88 -0.33
C LEU A 184 15.30 19.30 1.14
N GLU A 185 14.31 18.78 1.87
CA GLU A 185 14.13 19.05 3.31
C GLU A 185 15.31 18.58 4.18
N HIS A 186 16.07 17.58 3.72
CA HIS A 186 17.21 17.00 4.43
C HIS A 186 18.57 17.45 3.87
N ASP A 187 18.61 18.56 3.12
CA ASP A 187 19.83 19.12 2.52
C ASP A 187 20.59 18.17 1.56
N LYS A 188 19.92 17.13 1.03
CA LYS A 188 20.51 16.14 0.11
C LYS A 188 20.30 16.54 -1.36
N TYR A 189 20.76 17.72 -1.70
CA TYR A 189 20.52 18.33 -3.01
C TYR A 189 21.13 17.57 -4.20
N ALA A 190 22.32 16.98 -4.01
CA ALA A 190 22.98 16.23 -5.07
C ALA A 190 22.18 14.97 -5.46
N GLU A 191 21.68 14.22 -4.47
CA GLU A 191 20.81 13.07 -4.69
C GLU A 191 19.48 13.51 -5.32
N ALA A 192 18.91 14.63 -4.88
CA ALA A 192 17.68 15.18 -5.46
C ALA A 192 17.84 15.48 -6.97
N LEU A 193 18.98 16.06 -7.36
CA LEU A 193 19.26 16.37 -8.77
C LEU A 193 19.38 15.09 -9.62
N GLU A 194 19.98 14.03 -9.09
CA GLU A 194 20.09 12.75 -9.80
C GLU A 194 18.74 12.03 -9.93
N VAL A 195 17.87 12.11 -8.90
CA VAL A 195 16.50 11.60 -8.98
C VAL A 195 15.72 12.31 -10.08
N VAL A 196 15.81 13.65 -10.18
CA VAL A 196 15.14 14.41 -11.25
C VAL A 196 15.62 14.03 -12.65
N LYS A 197 16.91 13.74 -12.82
CA LYS A 197 17.47 13.31 -14.12
C LYS A 197 17.04 11.89 -14.50
N THR A 198 16.92 11.01 -13.52
CA THR A 198 16.68 9.58 -13.74
C THR A 198 15.19 9.27 -13.87
N SER A 199 14.35 9.92 -13.06
CA SER A 199 12.92 9.69 -13.01
C SER A 199 12.20 10.42 -14.15
N ARG A 200 11.35 9.68 -14.88
CA ARG A 200 10.52 10.25 -15.96
C ARG A 200 9.17 10.79 -15.47
N ASP A 201 8.77 10.42 -14.25
CA ASP A 201 7.45 10.69 -13.68
C ASP A 201 7.44 11.85 -12.67
N VAL A 202 8.34 12.83 -12.84
CA VAL A 202 8.42 14.02 -11.99
C VAL A 202 7.51 15.09 -12.58
N GLN A 203 6.46 15.50 -11.86
CA GLN A 203 5.51 16.50 -12.34
C GLN A 203 5.67 17.85 -11.65
N ARG A 204 5.98 17.86 -10.34
CA ARG A 204 6.04 19.08 -9.53
C ARG A 204 7.41 19.77 -9.60
N TYR A 205 8.49 18.99 -9.73
CA TYR A 205 9.85 19.52 -9.70
C TYR A 205 10.57 19.44 -11.05
N THR A 206 11.00 20.59 -11.58
CA THR A 206 11.88 20.64 -12.76
C THR A 206 13.35 20.63 -12.32
N LEU A 207 14.24 20.14 -13.20
CA LEU A 207 15.70 20.18 -12.99
C LEU A 207 16.22 21.58 -12.64
N LEU A 208 15.67 22.62 -13.29
CA LEU A 208 15.99 24.02 -13.00
C LEU A 208 15.54 24.46 -11.60
N ALA A 209 14.37 24.01 -11.14
CA ALA A 209 13.83 24.40 -9.84
C ALA A 209 14.67 23.81 -8.71
N VAL A 210 14.97 22.51 -8.78
CA VAL A 210 15.83 21.81 -7.81
C VAL A 210 17.26 22.35 -7.87
N GLY A 211 17.76 22.61 -9.07
CA GLY A 211 19.08 23.22 -9.28
C GLY A 211 19.21 24.61 -8.67
N ARG A 212 18.18 25.46 -8.78
CA ARG A 212 18.16 26.79 -8.13
C ARG A 212 18.26 26.69 -6.61
N VAL A 213 17.48 25.79 -5.99
CA VAL A 213 17.52 25.58 -4.53
C VAL A 213 18.92 25.11 -4.11
N TYR A 214 19.53 24.20 -4.88
CA TYR A 214 20.89 23.74 -4.59
C TYR A 214 21.94 24.85 -4.72
N LEU A 215 21.84 25.68 -5.76
CA LEU A 215 22.73 26.82 -5.95
C LEU A 215 22.60 27.85 -4.82
N ASP A 216 21.38 28.13 -4.37
CA ASP A 216 21.13 29.04 -3.23
C ASP A 216 21.77 28.53 -1.94
N HIS A 217 21.66 27.23 -1.68
CA HIS A 217 22.36 26.57 -0.57
C HIS A 217 23.89 26.69 -0.70
N LEU A 218 24.47 26.43 -1.87
CA LEU A 218 25.92 26.55 -2.10
C LEU A 218 26.42 27.99 -1.99
N MET A 219 25.65 28.97 -2.44
CA MET A 219 25.94 30.39 -2.28
C MET A 219 25.95 30.79 -0.80
N THR A 220 24.98 30.31 -0.03
CA THR A 220 24.89 30.57 1.42
C THR A 220 26.08 29.95 2.18
N HIS A 221 26.57 28.79 1.73
CA HIS A 221 27.73 28.11 2.33
C HIS A 221 29.09 28.61 1.81
N GLY A 222 29.11 29.53 0.84
CA GLY A 222 30.34 30.11 0.28
C GLY A 222 31.10 29.21 -0.70
N SER A 223 30.49 28.11 -1.15
CA SER A 223 31.09 27.15 -2.08
C SER A 223 30.90 27.59 -3.55
N PHE A 224 31.47 28.74 -3.90
CA PHE A 224 31.26 29.38 -5.21
C PHE A 224 31.81 28.56 -6.39
N GLN A 225 32.89 27.80 -6.19
CA GLN A 225 33.51 27.02 -7.26
C GLN A 225 32.62 25.87 -7.72
N ASP A 226 31.98 25.18 -6.78
CA ASP A 226 31.10 24.06 -7.11
C ASP A 226 29.75 24.58 -7.62
N ALA A 227 29.27 25.70 -7.09
CA ALA A 227 28.12 26.42 -7.66
C ALA A 227 28.36 26.79 -9.13
N ALA A 228 29.55 27.28 -9.49
CA ALA A 228 29.88 27.64 -10.87
C ALA A 228 29.87 26.42 -11.82
N LYS A 229 30.40 25.27 -11.39
CA LYS A 229 30.37 24.02 -12.16
C LYS A 229 28.95 23.49 -12.34
N LEU A 230 28.13 23.56 -11.28
CA LEU A 230 26.75 23.11 -11.33
C LEU A 230 25.87 24.05 -12.17
N CYS A 231 26.14 25.35 -12.15
CA CYS A 231 25.47 26.32 -13.01
C CYS A 231 25.60 25.95 -14.49
N THR A 232 26.80 25.61 -14.97
CA THR A 232 26.98 25.23 -16.38
C THR A 232 26.26 23.93 -16.73
N GLN A 233 26.16 23.01 -15.78
CA GLN A 233 25.46 21.74 -15.96
C GLN A 233 23.92 21.89 -15.93
N ILE A 234 23.39 22.79 -15.10
CA ILE A 234 21.94 22.99 -14.91
C ILE A 234 21.36 23.92 -15.99
N LEU A 235 22.12 24.94 -16.44
CA LEU A 235 21.65 25.99 -17.37
C LEU A 235 22.07 25.75 -18.84
N GLY A 236 22.60 24.56 -19.18
CA GLY A 236 23.22 24.28 -20.49
C GLY A 236 22.33 24.52 -21.73
N GLU A 237 22.89 25.28 -22.68
CA GLU A 237 22.41 25.81 -23.98
C GLU A 237 21.06 26.55 -24.08
N GLU A 238 20.07 26.27 -23.23
CA GLU A 238 18.74 26.89 -23.35
C GLU A 238 18.71 28.39 -22.95
N ASN A 239 19.86 28.94 -22.55
CA ASN A 239 19.97 30.29 -22.00
C ASN A 239 20.79 31.28 -22.84
N THR A 240 20.97 31.02 -24.14
CA THR A 240 21.47 32.05 -25.07
C THR A 240 20.53 33.26 -25.21
N LEU A 241 19.31 33.21 -24.65
CA LEU A 241 18.27 34.24 -24.82
C LEU A 241 18.02 35.17 -23.60
N CYS A 242 18.61 34.92 -22.42
CA CYS A 242 18.26 35.71 -21.22
C CYS A 242 19.18 36.91 -20.91
N TRP A 243 20.25 37.13 -21.68
CA TRP A 243 21.18 38.27 -21.49
C TRP A 243 20.87 39.49 -22.39
N ALA A 244 19.77 39.45 -23.15
CA ALA A 244 19.38 40.52 -24.06
C ALA A 244 18.05 41.18 -23.64
N LYS A 245 18.04 41.87 -22.49
CA LYS A 245 17.12 42.97 -22.20
C LYS A 245 17.76 43.98 -21.27
#